data_AF-A0A424Q4T0-F1
#
_entry.id   AF-A0A424Q4T0-F1
#
_cell.length_a   1.000
_cell.length_b   1.000
_cell.length_c   1.000
_cell.angle_alpha   90.00
_cell.angle_beta   90.00
_cell.angle_gamma   90.00
#
_symmetry.space_group_name_H-M   'P 1'
#
loop_
_entity.id
_entity.type
_entity.pdbx_description
1 polymer ?
#
loop_
_entity_poly.entity_id
_entity_poly.type
_entity_poly.pdbx_seq_one_letter_code
_entity_poly.pdbx_strand_id
1 'polypeptide(L)'
;MSENRSNKALFLIALFFVSVLSPLIPSSTADATDGNDRTPYNAGGVIIGDLKDFDPKNGSQYLFIDEPEPVVSAYGFMKQAWIDAGRPGVDDMVYEPVTSGRSSGRVCNPHLVGDELSVPTSGGSINAYVAKTTSTVAFVVQTGRTLSSTVLNNLASSWDSTIYPTMTTYYGKDYQDGRGLAPPDIDNNCQVQIIIYDIDGPYNTGGYFSPSFASSRESVFIDFADITLSWGKSIIAHELEHLLHNAQDPYENLWIDEGNADVAIYLCFGADSTLVSHLNQWTESSELSVRWWN
;
A
#
# COMPACT_ATOMS: atom_id res chain seq x y z
N MET A 1 -1.17 49.25 -57.17
CA MET A 1 -2.55 48.80 -56.92
C MET A 1 -2.48 47.82 -55.74
N SER A 2 -2.79 48.30 -54.53
CA SER A 2 -2.80 47.47 -53.32
C SER A 2 -4.23 46.95 -53.14
N GLU A 3 -4.42 45.63 -53.14
CA GLU A 3 -5.70 45.03 -52.75
C GLU A 3 -6.03 45.42 -51.30
N ASN A 4 -7.30 45.74 -51.06
CA ASN A 4 -7.85 45.95 -49.72
C ASN A 4 -7.81 44.62 -48.97
N ARG A 5 -6.93 44.53 -47.97
CA ARG A 5 -6.87 43.36 -47.07
C ARG A 5 -8.23 43.17 -46.40
N SER A 6 -8.81 41.99 -46.62
CA SER A 6 -10.14 41.59 -46.15
C SER A 6 -10.29 41.75 -44.63
N ASN A 7 -11.29 42.55 -44.21
CA ASN A 7 -11.63 42.82 -42.81
C ASN A 7 -11.86 41.55 -41.96
N LYS A 8 -12.12 40.41 -42.59
CA LYS A 8 -12.32 39.12 -41.91
C LYS A 8 -11.03 38.59 -41.25
N ALA A 9 -9.86 38.86 -41.84
CA ALA A 9 -8.58 38.42 -41.27
C ALA A 9 -8.19 39.25 -40.03
N LEU A 10 -8.45 40.56 -40.07
CA LEU A 10 -8.25 41.44 -38.91
C LEU A 10 -9.21 41.09 -37.76
N PHE A 11 -10.46 40.72 -38.09
CA PHE A 11 -11.44 40.30 -37.09
C PHE A 11 -11.04 39.00 -36.38
N LEU A 12 -10.52 38.00 -37.12
CA LEU A 12 -10.04 36.75 -36.54
C LEU A 12 -8.80 36.93 -35.64
N ILE A 13 -7.87 37.81 -36.04
CA ILE A 13 -6.70 38.15 -35.21
C ILE A 13 -7.15 38.90 -33.95
N ALA A 14 -8.09 39.83 -34.06
CA ALA A 14 -8.65 40.53 -32.90
C ALA A 14 -9.36 39.57 -31.93
N LEU A 15 -10.11 38.57 -32.44
CA LEU A 15 -10.76 37.55 -31.60
C LEU A 15 -9.73 36.70 -30.84
N PHE A 16 -8.59 36.37 -31.48
CA PHE A 16 -7.50 35.63 -30.85
C PHE A 16 -6.85 36.43 -29.70
N PHE A 17 -6.67 37.75 -29.87
CA PHE A 17 -6.15 38.61 -28.80
C PHE A 17 -7.15 38.84 -27.66
N VAL A 18 -8.46 38.86 -27.94
CA VAL A 18 -9.50 38.99 -26.91
C VAL A 18 -9.63 37.71 -26.07
N SER A 19 -9.38 36.53 -26.64
CA SER A 19 -9.34 35.28 -25.85
C SER A 19 -8.14 35.17 -24.90
N VAL A 20 -7.09 35.96 -25.11
CA VAL A 20 -5.91 36.01 -24.21
C VAL A 20 -6.12 37.01 -23.05
N LEU A 21 -7.20 37.80 -23.08
CA LEU A 21 -7.46 38.90 -22.14
C LEU A 21 -8.76 38.74 -21.33
N SER A 22 -9.31 37.53 -21.22
CA SER A 22 -10.43 37.29 -20.29
C SER A 22 -9.94 37.22 -18.83
N PRO A 23 -10.66 37.83 -17.88
CA PRO A 23 -10.28 37.84 -16.47
C PRO A 23 -10.44 36.46 -15.85
N LEU A 24 -9.40 36.01 -15.16
CA LEU A 24 -9.43 34.86 -14.26
C LEU A 24 -10.52 35.13 -13.20
N ILE A 25 -11.57 34.30 -13.20
CA ILE A 25 -12.51 34.20 -12.09
C ILE A 25 -11.70 33.72 -10.87
N PRO A 26 -11.79 34.38 -9.71
CA PRO A 26 -11.05 33.98 -8.53
C PRO A 26 -11.64 32.66 -8.00
N SER A 27 -10.93 31.56 -8.21
CA SER A 27 -10.94 30.47 -7.24
C SER A 27 -10.32 31.03 -5.96
N SER A 28 -11.06 30.95 -4.86
CA SER A 28 -10.65 31.34 -3.51
C SER A 28 -9.16 31.13 -3.24
N THR A 29 -8.44 32.24 -3.12
CA THR A 29 -7.10 32.29 -2.54
C THR A 29 -7.21 31.87 -1.07
N ALA A 30 -6.83 30.62 -0.78
CA ALA A 30 -6.20 30.34 0.49
C ALA A 30 -4.83 31.00 0.43
N ASP A 31 -4.69 32.05 1.22
CA ASP A 31 -3.45 32.75 1.44
C ASP A 31 -2.50 31.80 2.20
N ALA A 32 -1.40 31.41 1.56
CA ALA A 32 -0.22 30.86 2.23
C ALA A 32 0.97 30.92 1.26
N THR A 33 1.68 32.04 1.32
CA THR A 33 3.15 32.12 1.33
C THR A 33 3.93 31.02 0.60
N ASP A 34 4.53 31.43 -0.52
CA ASP A 34 5.68 30.80 -1.14
C ASP A 34 6.83 30.68 -0.12
N GLY A 35 7.34 29.46 0.03
CA GLY A 35 8.21 29.04 1.14
C GLY A 35 7.69 27.77 1.83
N ASN A 36 7.27 26.75 1.06
CA ASN A 36 6.97 25.46 1.64
C ASN A 36 8.30 24.71 1.85
N ASP A 37 9.04 25.06 2.91
CA ASP A 37 9.81 24.04 3.61
C ASP A 37 8.77 22.99 4.01
N ARG A 38 8.57 21.98 3.15
CA ARG A 38 7.66 20.86 3.41
C ARG A 38 8.16 20.24 4.70
N THR A 39 7.50 20.56 5.82
CA THR A 39 7.86 20.01 7.11
C THR A 39 7.75 18.50 6.98
N PRO A 40 8.83 17.74 7.21
CA PRO A 40 8.80 16.30 7.04
C PRO A 40 7.65 15.69 7.83
N TYR A 41 6.83 14.88 7.17
CA TYR A 41 5.76 14.16 7.83
C TYR A 41 6.37 13.12 8.76
N ASN A 42 6.09 13.23 10.05
CA ASN A 42 6.48 12.22 11.02
C ASN A 42 5.43 11.09 10.93
N ALA A 43 5.84 9.96 10.36
CA ALA A 43 4.93 8.83 10.14
C ALA A 43 4.52 8.10 11.44
N GLY A 44 5.03 8.52 12.61
CA GLY A 44 4.58 8.05 13.93
C GLY A 44 4.75 6.54 14.15
N GLY A 45 4.27 6.02 15.29
CA GLY A 45 4.32 4.60 15.63
C GLY A 45 5.56 4.17 16.42
N VAL A 46 5.45 3.02 17.09
CA VAL A 46 6.53 2.44 17.91
C VAL A 46 6.94 1.13 17.27
N ILE A 47 8.22 0.97 16.98
CA ILE A 47 8.76 -0.28 16.44
C ILE A 47 8.72 -1.34 17.52
N ILE A 48 8.08 -2.47 17.22
CA ILE A 48 8.12 -3.67 18.04
C ILE A 48 8.55 -4.83 17.14
N GLY A 49 9.65 -5.48 17.50
CA GLY A 49 10.36 -6.40 16.62
C GLY A 49 11.32 -5.68 15.68
N ASP A 50 12.55 -6.17 15.60
CA ASP A 50 13.63 -5.63 14.74
C ASP A 50 14.11 -6.75 13.81
N LEU A 51 14.20 -6.46 12.50
CA LEU A 51 14.62 -7.42 11.48
C LEU A 51 16.08 -7.82 11.62
N LYS A 52 16.92 -7.08 12.37
CA LYS A 52 18.32 -7.47 12.57
C LYS A 52 18.48 -8.87 13.17
N ASP A 53 17.49 -9.29 13.96
CA ASP A 53 17.47 -10.56 14.68
C ASP A 53 16.62 -11.62 13.96
N PHE A 54 16.05 -11.28 12.79
CA PHE A 54 15.30 -12.20 11.96
C PHE A 54 16.24 -13.13 11.19
N ASP A 55 16.00 -14.43 11.29
CA ASP A 55 16.64 -15.43 10.43
C ASP A 55 15.63 -15.80 9.33
N PRO A 56 15.93 -15.52 8.04
CA PRO A 56 15.05 -15.85 6.92
C PRO A 56 14.62 -17.32 6.87
N LYS A 57 15.38 -18.24 7.48
CA LYS A 57 14.99 -19.66 7.59
C LYS A 57 13.76 -19.88 8.47
N ASN A 58 13.44 -18.92 9.33
CA ASN A 58 12.24 -18.93 10.18
C ASN A 58 11.10 -18.11 9.55
N GLY A 59 11.32 -17.53 8.36
CA GLY A 59 10.29 -16.82 7.61
C GLY A 59 9.33 -17.75 6.88
N SER A 60 8.16 -17.20 6.56
CA SER A 60 7.14 -17.89 5.77
C SER A 60 7.42 -17.66 4.29
N GLN A 61 7.72 -18.71 3.53
CA GLN A 61 8.05 -18.59 2.09
C GLN A 61 6.82 -18.26 1.26
N TYR A 62 6.93 -17.26 0.36
CA TYR A 62 5.87 -16.97 -0.62
C TYR A 62 5.74 -18.14 -1.61
N LEU A 63 4.53 -18.68 -1.77
CA LEU A 63 4.32 -19.92 -2.55
C LEU A 63 4.34 -19.74 -4.07
N PHE A 64 4.11 -18.51 -4.57
CA PHE A 64 3.97 -18.22 -6.01
C PHE A 64 5.22 -17.57 -6.61
N ILE A 65 6.41 -17.87 -6.03
CA ILE A 65 7.69 -17.32 -6.47
C ILE A 65 8.61 -18.49 -6.86
N ASP A 66 8.81 -18.67 -8.17
CA ASP A 66 9.63 -19.74 -8.75
C ASP A 66 11.08 -19.28 -8.95
N GLU A 67 11.82 -19.12 -7.86
CA GLU A 67 13.23 -18.69 -7.88
C GLU A 67 14.16 -19.69 -7.18
N PRO A 68 15.47 -19.73 -7.54
CA PRO A 68 16.43 -20.64 -6.89
C PRO A 68 16.64 -20.35 -5.40
N GLU A 69 16.55 -19.08 -5.01
CA GLU A 69 16.65 -18.64 -3.62
C GLU A 69 15.25 -18.29 -3.10
N PRO A 70 14.88 -18.77 -1.91
CA PRO A 70 13.56 -18.51 -1.36
C PRO A 70 13.40 -17.03 -1.01
N VAL A 71 12.18 -16.55 -1.19
CA VAL A 71 11.74 -15.25 -0.69
C VAL A 71 10.68 -15.51 0.37
N VAL A 72 10.76 -14.83 1.51
CA VAL A 72 9.97 -15.06 2.73
C VAL A 72 9.39 -13.76 3.27
N SER A 73 8.26 -13.87 3.97
CA SER A 73 7.74 -12.81 4.83
C SER A 73 8.32 -12.93 6.24
N ALA A 74 8.59 -11.77 6.85
CA ALA A 74 8.96 -11.68 8.26
C ALA A 74 7.77 -11.44 9.20
N TYR A 75 6.53 -11.48 8.69
CA TYR A 75 5.33 -11.17 9.48
C TYR A 75 5.19 -12.04 10.73
N GLY A 76 5.34 -13.37 10.63
CA GLY A 76 5.23 -14.24 11.81
C GLY A 76 6.20 -13.88 12.94
N PHE A 77 7.43 -13.48 12.59
CA PHE A 77 8.40 -12.95 13.54
C PHE A 77 7.95 -11.62 14.16
N MET A 78 7.45 -10.69 13.33
CA MET A 78 6.93 -9.40 13.79
C MET A 78 5.73 -9.55 14.73
N LYS A 79 4.82 -10.48 14.42
CA LYS A 79 3.65 -10.80 15.24
C LYS A 79 4.06 -11.37 16.59
N GLN A 80 5.02 -12.30 16.62
CA GLN A 80 5.48 -12.87 17.89
C GLN A 80 6.16 -11.81 18.77
N ALA A 81 7.03 -10.97 18.20
CA ALA A 81 7.66 -9.88 18.93
C ALA A 81 6.62 -8.89 19.50
N TRP A 82 5.55 -8.62 18.74
CA TRP A 82 4.43 -7.79 19.17
C TRP A 82 3.67 -8.40 20.36
N ILE A 83 3.38 -9.71 20.30
CA ILE A 83 2.76 -10.46 21.41
C ILE A 83 3.65 -10.45 22.65
N ASP A 84 4.94 -10.76 22.49
CA ASP A 84 5.92 -10.84 23.59
C ASP A 84 6.13 -9.50 24.30
N ALA A 85 5.99 -8.38 23.58
CA ALA A 85 6.03 -7.03 24.15
C ALA A 85 4.80 -6.67 24.99
N GLY A 86 3.88 -7.62 25.21
CA GLY A 86 2.70 -7.44 26.03
C GLY A 86 1.74 -6.41 25.46
N ARG A 87 1.57 -6.38 24.13
CA ARG A 87 0.54 -5.57 23.44
C ARG A 87 -0.70 -6.41 23.09
N PRO A 88 -1.59 -6.76 24.03
CA PRO A 88 -2.90 -7.33 23.72
C PRO A 88 -3.91 -6.20 23.39
N GLY A 89 -3.98 -5.81 22.11
CA GLY A 89 -4.90 -4.80 21.57
C GLY A 89 -6.36 -5.26 21.37
N VAL A 90 -7.11 -5.47 22.45
CA VAL A 90 -8.57 -5.18 22.41
C VAL A 90 -8.88 -3.91 23.19
N ASP A 91 -8.13 -3.62 24.25
CA ASP A 91 -8.36 -2.44 25.09
C ASP A 91 -7.75 -1.14 24.51
N ASP A 92 -6.68 -1.25 23.70
CA ASP A 92 -6.07 -0.12 22.98
C ASP A 92 -6.58 0.02 21.53
N MET A 93 -7.15 -1.05 20.96
CA MET A 93 -7.91 -1.02 19.72
C MET A 93 -9.38 -0.79 20.07
N VAL A 94 -9.69 0.38 20.63
CA VAL A 94 -11.09 0.75 20.86
C VAL A 94 -11.77 0.86 19.50
N TYR A 95 -12.44 -0.21 19.10
CA TYR A 95 -13.51 -0.16 18.12
C TYR A 95 -14.67 0.57 18.79
N GLU A 96 -14.61 1.90 18.77
CA GLU A 96 -15.85 2.67 18.72
C GLU A 96 -16.40 2.43 17.31
N PRO A 97 -17.54 1.75 17.13
CA PRO A 97 -18.27 1.96 15.90
C PRO A 97 -18.54 3.45 15.87
N VAL A 98 -17.90 4.19 14.96
CA VAL A 98 -18.23 5.59 14.69
C VAL A 98 -19.67 5.62 14.21
N THR A 99 -20.59 5.59 15.16
CA THR A 99 -22.00 5.85 14.99
C THR A 99 -22.16 7.36 15.04
N SER A 100 -21.65 8.04 14.03
CA SER A 100 -21.92 9.45 13.82
C SER A 100 -22.41 9.69 12.41
N GLY A 101 -23.74 9.66 12.31
CA GLY A 101 -24.59 10.49 11.45
C GLY A 101 -24.17 10.68 10.00
N ARG A 102 -25.00 10.17 9.06
CA ARG A 102 -25.12 10.59 7.65
C ARG A 102 -23.98 11.49 7.18
N SER A 103 -22.90 10.88 6.72
CA SER A 103 -21.66 11.56 6.35
C SER A 103 -21.90 12.63 5.25
N SER A 104 -21.75 13.89 5.62
CA SER A 104 -21.06 14.84 4.74
C SER A 104 -19.67 14.26 4.47
N GLY A 105 -19.25 14.17 3.20
CA GLY A 105 -18.04 13.44 2.78
C GLY A 105 -16.81 13.71 3.67
N ARG A 106 -16.23 12.63 4.21
CA ARG A 106 -14.96 12.65 4.95
C ARG A 106 -13.89 13.24 4.03
N VAL A 107 -13.19 14.27 4.48
CA VAL A 107 -12.13 14.94 3.70
C VAL A 107 -10.81 14.22 4.02
N CYS A 108 -10.37 13.37 3.11
CA CYS A 108 -9.06 12.73 3.15
C CYS A 108 -7.94 13.77 2.99
N ASN A 109 -6.82 13.57 3.67
CA ASN A 109 -5.59 14.35 3.48
C ASN A 109 -4.50 13.48 2.84
N PRO A 110 -4.60 13.19 1.51
CA PRO A 110 -3.70 12.25 0.86
C PRO A 110 -2.28 12.78 0.78
N HIS A 111 -1.31 11.87 0.78
CA HIS A 111 0.06 12.18 0.41
C HIS A 111 0.15 12.67 -1.04
N LEU A 112 1.08 13.58 -1.27
CA LEU A 112 1.41 14.13 -2.59
C LEU A 112 2.81 13.67 -3.00
N VAL A 113 3.01 13.57 -4.32
CA VAL A 113 4.34 13.23 -4.84
C VAL A 113 5.38 14.27 -4.39
N GLY A 114 6.51 13.75 -3.90
CA GLY A 114 7.62 14.51 -3.34
C GLY A 114 7.42 14.94 -1.89
N ASP A 115 6.37 14.51 -1.20
CA ASP A 115 6.31 14.67 0.25
C ASP A 115 7.45 13.88 0.90
N GLU A 116 8.07 14.45 1.93
CA GLU A 116 9.14 13.81 2.70
C GLU A 116 8.59 13.22 3.99
N LEU A 117 9.04 12.02 4.33
CA LEU A 117 8.58 11.25 5.48
C LEU A 117 9.77 10.76 6.30
N SER A 118 9.65 10.84 7.62
CA SER A 118 10.46 10.02 8.52
C SER A 118 9.65 8.78 8.87
N VAL A 119 10.06 7.65 8.31
CA VAL A 119 9.36 6.37 8.44
C VAL A 119 10.13 5.54 9.45
N PRO A 120 9.56 5.19 10.61
CA PRO A 120 10.17 4.18 11.45
C PRO A 120 10.03 2.82 10.77
N THR A 121 11.11 2.06 10.81
CA THR A 121 11.25 0.72 10.25
C THR A 121 11.83 -0.18 11.33
N SER A 122 11.81 -1.48 11.11
CA SER A 122 12.44 -2.43 12.02
C SER A 122 13.89 -2.11 12.39
N GLY A 123 14.68 -1.55 11.45
CA GLY A 123 16.07 -1.11 11.65
C GLY A 123 16.26 0.30 12.20
N GLY A 124 15.21 0.96 12.70
CA GLY A 124 15.25 2.32 13.25
C GLY A 124 14.34 3.28 12.50
N SER A 125 14.87 4.34 11.90
CA SER A 125 14.06 5.20 11.03
C SER A 125 14.83 5.54 9.78
N ILE A 126 14.11 5.52 8.66
CA ILE A 126 14.60 5.95 7.37
C ILE A 126 13.95 7.29 7.01
N ASN A 127 14.71 8.11 6.29
CA ASN A 127 14.12 9.19 5.53
C ASN A 127 13.63 8.62 4.20
N ALA A 128 12.43 9.00 3.81
CA ALA A 128 11.80 8.54 2.58
C ALA A 128 11.01 9.68 1.92
N TYR A 129 10.60 9.46 0.68
CA TYR A 129 9.78 10.41 -0.06
C TYR A 129 8.69 9.69 -0.85
N VAL A 130 7.56 10.35 -1.06
CA VAL A 130 6.46 9.81 -1.87
C VAL A 130 6.84 9.89 -3.34
N ALA A 131 7.13 8.74 -3.96
CA ALA A 131 7.56 8.67 -5.35
C ALA A 131 6.38 8.64 -6.34
N LYS A 132 5.24 8.07 -5.93
CA LYS A 132 4.04 7.95 -6.76
C LYS A 132 2.81 7.79 -5.87
N THR A 133 1.67 8.34 -6.29
CA THR A 133 0.38 8.13 -5.62
C THR A 133 -0.72 7.78 -6.60
N THR A 134 -1.76 7.13 -6.09
CA THR A 134 -3.11 7.05 -6.68
C THR A 134 -4.13 7.53 -5.64
N SER A 135 -5.43 7.35 -5.88
CA SER A 135 -6.45 7.69 -4.89
C SER A 135 -6.39 6.83 -3.62
N THR A 136 -5.78 5.64 -3.66
CA THR A 136 -5.81 4.67 -2.56
C THR A 136 -4.44 4.14 -2.14
N VAL A 137 -3.36 4.61 -2.76
CA VAL A 137 -1.99 4.21 -2.39
C VAL A 137 -0.99 5.35 -2.53
N ALA A 138 -0.01 5.34 -1.64
CA ALA A 138 1.23 6.11 -1.76
C ALA A 138 2.43 5.15 -1.78
N PHE A 139 3.18 5.16 -2.88
CA PHE A 139 4.47 4.47 -2.97
C PHE A 139 5.55 5.40 -2.39
N VAL A 140 6.07 5.03 -1.23
CA VAL A 140 7.05 5.80 -0.45
C VAL A 140 8.40 5.11 -0.59
N VAL A 141 9.40 5.80 -1.13
CA VAL A 141 10.72 5.23 -1.43
C VAL A 141 11.77 5.85 -0.52
N GLN A 142 12.67 5.04 0.03
CA GLN A 142 13.80 5.50 0.82
C GLN A 142 14.61 6.59 0.10
N THR A 143 14.95 7.66 0.82
CA THR A 143 15.80 8.73 0.29
C THR A 143 17.17 8.19 -0.10
N GLY A 144 17.62 8.52 -1.31
CA GLY A 144 18.85 7.98 -1.91
C GLY A 144 18.61 6.76 -2.81
N ARG A 145 17.40 6.19 -2.80
CA ARG A 145 16.93 5.19 -3.77
C ARG A 145 15.95 5.82 -4.75
N THR A 146 15.89 5.27 -5.96
CA THR A 146 15.01 5.77 -7.02
C THR A 146 14.45 4.61 -7.83
N LEU A 147 13.13 4.58 -7.99
CA LEU A 147 12.45 3.73 -8.96
C LEU A 147 12.16 4.51 -10.24
N SER A 148 12.29 3.86 -11.41
CA SER A 148 11.95 4.51 -12.68
C SER A 148 10.45 4.83 -12.76
N SER A 149 10.09 5.87 -13.51
CA SER A 149 8.69 6.22 -13.74
C SER A 149 7.90 5.09 -14.40
N THR A 150 8.53 4.29 -15.26
CA THR A 150 7.94 3.08 -15.85
C THR A 150 7.57 2.06 -14.77
N VAL A 151 8.47 1.76 -13.84
CA VAL A 151 8.20 0.84 -12.73
C VAL A 151 7.07 1.37 -11.85
N LEU A 152 7.16 2.64 -11.43
CA LEU A 152 6.14 3.25 -10.58
C LEU A 152 4.75 3.29 -11.24
N ASN A 153 4.68 3.58 -12.54
CA ASN A 153 3.42 3.55 -13.28
C ASN A 153 2.87 2.13 -13.43
N ASN A 154 3.73 1.13 -13.62
CA ASN A 154 3.31 -0.27 -13.68
C ASN A 154 2.80 -0.78 -12.33
N LEU A 155 3.45 -0.41 -11.23
CA LEU A 155 3.00 -0.73 -9.87
C LEU A 155 1.66 -0.07 -9.56
N ALA A 156 1.53 1.25 -9.81
CA ALA A 156 0.28 1.98 -9.61
C ALA A 156 -0.86 1.43 -10.47
N SER A 157 -0.59 1.09 -11.73
CA SER A 157 -1.61 0.51 -12.61
C SER A 157 -2.07 -0.85 -12.11
N SER A 158 -1.15 -1.74 -11.71
CA SER A 158 -1.51 -3.05 -11.15
C SER A 158 -2.20 -2.95 -9.78
N TRP A 159 -1.84 -1.95 -8.98
CA TRP A 159 -2.54 -1.65 -7.74
C TRP A 159 -4.02 -1.31 -8.02
N ASP A 160 -4.28 -0.31 -8.86
CA ASP A 160 -5.63 0.16 -9.14
C ASP A 160 -6.48 -0.87 -9.91
N SER A 161 -5.86 -1.64 -10.82
CA SER A 161 -6.59 -2.58 -11.68
C SER A 161 -6.81 -3.96 -11.08
N THR A 162 -5.99 -4.35 -10.10
CA THR A 162 -5.90 -5.75 -9.65
C THR A 162 -5.78 -5.85 -8.13
N ILE A 163 -4.67 -5.37 -7.54
CA ILE A 163 -4.39 -5.63 -6.12
C ILE A 163 -5.46 -5.01 -5.24
N TYR A 164 -5.67 -3.69 -5.31
CA TYR A 164 -6.62 -2.99 -4.45
C TYR A 164 -8.06 -3.51 -4.60
N PRO A 165 -8.66 -3.61 -5.80
CA PRO A 165 -10.04 -4.09 -5.92
C PRO A 165 -10.19 -5.56 -5.49
N THR A 166 -9.23 -6.43 -5.77
CA THR A 166 -9.29 -7.84 -5.31
C THR A 166 -9.17 -7.91 -3.79
N MET A 167 -8.15 -7.28 -3.22
CA MET A 167 -7.88 -7.34 -1.78
C MET A 167 -9.00 -6.72 -0.95
N THR A 168 -9.57 -5.59 -1.38
CA THR A 168 -10.72 -4.99 -0.69
C THR A 168 -12.01 -5.78 -0.87
N THR A 169 -12.19 -6.51 -1.97
CA THR A 169 -13.36 -7.38 -2.16
C THR A 169 -13.35 -8.57 -1.20
N TYR A 170 -12.19 -9.22 -1.02
CA TYR A 170 -12.08 -10.44 -0.22
C TYR A 170 -11.77 -10.18 1.25
N TYR A 171 -10.93 -9.18 1.54
CA TYR A 171 -10.42 -8.91 2.89
C TYR A 171 -10.76 -7.49 3.37
N GLY A 172 -11.38 -6.65 2.55
CA GLY A 172 -11.80 -5.31 2.98
C GLY A 172 -13.01 -5.35 3.91
N LYS A 173 -13.17 -4.28 4.69
CA LYS A 173 -14.31 -4.08 5.59
C LYS A 173 -14.99 -2.76 5.27
N ASP A 174 -16.32 -2.73 5.39
CA ASP A 174 -17.07 -1.48 5.36
C ASP A 174 -17.01 -0.82 6.74
N TYR A 175 -16.24 0.26 6.83
CA TYR A 175 -16.10 1.07 8.05
C TYR A 175 -17.22 2.11 8.21
N GLN A 176 -18.23 2.10 7.33
CA GLN A 176 -19.37 3.01 7.32
C GLN A 176 -18.98 4.49 7.15
N ASP A 177 -17.82 4.75 6.55
CA ASP A 177 -17.27 6.09 6.31
C ASP A 177 -17.46 6.59 4.86
N GLY A 178 -18.18 5.83 4.05
CA GLY A 178 -18.52 6.17 2.66
C GLY A 178 -17.53 5.65 1.62
N ARG A 179 -16.44 4.97 2.02
CA ARG A 179 -15.46 4.37 1.09
C ARG A 179 -15.85 2.96 0.61
N GLY A 180 -16.88 2.35 1.21
CA GLY A 180 -17.27 0.96 0.94
C GLY A 180 -16.30 -0.02 1.58
N LEU A 181 -16.10 -1.19 0.94
CA LEU A 181 -15.06 -2.12 1.38
C LEU A 181 -13.68 -1.49 1.13
N ALA A 182 -12.95 -1.26 2.21
CA ALA A 182 -11.67 -0.56 2.16
C ALA A 182 -10.69 -1.11 3.21
N PRO A 183 -9.41 -0.73 3.14
CA PRO A 183 -8.52 -0.77 4.30
C PRO A 183 -9.04 0.17 5.42
N PRO A 184 -8.60 -0.02 6.68
CA PRO A 184 -8.78 0.99 7.70
C PRO A 184 -8.17 2.35 7.27
N ASP A 185 -8.53 3.41 7.97
CA ASP A 185 -7.99 4.77 7.69
C ASP A 185 -7.82 5.50 9.02
N ILE A 186 -6.78 5.09 9.73
CA ILE A 186 -6.38 5.60 11.03
C ILE A 186 -5.68 6.95 10.90
N ASP A 187 -4.88 7.14 9.85
CA ASP A 187 -4.11 8.37 9.61
C ASP A 187 -4.86 9.44 8.78
N ASN A 188 -6.07 9.12 8.31
CA ASN A 188 -6.98 10.00 7.57
C ASN A 188 -6.39 10.52 6.24
N ASN A 189 -5.45 9.78 5.63
CA ASN A 189 -4.95 10.08 4.29
C ASN A 189 -5.67 9.28 3.18
N CYS A 190 -6.49 8.29 3.54
CA CYS A 190 -7.23 7.39 2.65
C CYS A 190 -6.36 6.59 1.66
N GLN A 191 -5.07 6.40 1.97
CA GLN A 191 -4.09 5.71 1.15
C GLN A 191 -3.34 4.67 1.99
N VAL A 192 -3.17 3.47 1.43
CA VAL A 192 -2.17 2.54 1.97
C VAL A 192 -0.78 3.03 1.58
N GLN A 193 0.17 3.01 2.51
CA GLN A 193 1.56 3.36 2.28
C GLN A 193 2.36 2.10 1.95
N ILE A 194 2.86 2.00 0.71
CA ILE A 194 3.83 0.97 0.32
C ILE A 194 5.22 1.55 0.54
N ILE A 195 5.85 1.18 1.65
CA ILE A 195 7.19 1.65 2.02
C ILE A 195 8.23 0.74 1.37
N ILE A 196 9.08 1.33 0.52
CA ILE A 196 10.08 0.62 -0.27
C ILE A 196 11.46 1.10 0.18
N TYR A 197 12.23 0.21 0.79
CA TYR A 197 13.54 0.53 1.35
C TYR A 197 14.47 -0.70 1.33
N ASP A 198 15.77 -0.49 1.54
CA ASP A 198 16.74 -1.59 1.56
C ASP A 198 16.55 -2.46 2.82
N ILE A 199 16.24 -3.75 2.65
CA ILE A 199 16.09 -4.70 3.77
C ILE A 199 17.33 -5.60 3.86
N ASP A 200 17.48 -6.54 2.92
CA ASP A 200 18.59 -7.50 2.90
C ASP A 200 19.17 -7.77 1.50
N GLY A 201 18.65 -7.10 0.47
CA GLY A 201 19.09 -7.25 -0.91
C GLY A 201 18.10 -8.10 -1.70
N PRO A 202 18.48 -8.64 -2.86
CA PRO A 202 17.55 -9.49 -3.59
C PRO A 202 17.35 -10.82 -2.84
N TYR A 203 16.12 -11.35 -2.89
CA TYR A 203 15.70 -12.60 -2.26
C TYR A 203 15.72 -12.56 -0.71
N ASN A 204 15.51 -13.71 -0.04
CA ASN A 204 15.34 -13.77 1.42
C ASN A 204 14.13 -12.95 1.87
N THR A 205 14.28 -11.79 2.50
CA THR A 205 13.14 -11.06 3.07
C THR A 205 12.52 -10.12 2.04
N GLY A 206 11.52 -10.60 1.30
CA GLY A 206 10.87 -9.78 0.27
C GLY A 206 10.06 -8.62 0.84
N GLY A 207 9.49 -8.78 2.02
CA GLY A 207 8.65 -7.78 2.66
C GLY A 207 8.16 -8.20 4.04
N TYR A 208 7.47 -7.27 4.70
CA TYR A 208 6.79 -7.52 5.96
C TYR A 208 5.69 -6.47 6.23
N PHE A 209 4.70 -6.90 6.97
CA PHE A 209 3.76 -6.07 7.71
C PHE A 209 4.17 -6.04 9.18
N SER A 210 4.09 -4.86 9.80
CA SER A 210 4.35 -4.70 11.23
C SER A 210 3.06 -4.35 11.97
N PRO A 211 2.50 -5.28 12.79
CA PRO A 211 1.31 -5.01 13.61
C PRO A 211 1.46 -3.79 14.52
N SER A 212 2.70 -3.47 14.90
CA SER A 212 3.02 -2.34 15.78
C SER A 212 2.69 -0.97 15.18
N PHE A 213 2.57 -0.86 13.85
CA PHE A 213 2.20 0.37 13.16
C PHE A 213 0.71 0.47 12.81
N ALA A 214 -0.05 -0.63 12.90
CA ALA A 214 -1.45 -0.70 12.50
C ALA A 214 -2.38 0.25 13.27
N SER A 215 -1.97 0.67 14.49
CA SER A 215 -2.69 1.67 15.29
C SER A 215 -2.37 3.13 14.94
N SER A 216 -1.46 3.34 13.98
CA SER A 216 -0.99 4.68 13.60
C SER A 216 -1.07 4.98 12.11
N ARG A 217 -1.04 3.94 11.25
CA ARG A 217 -1.14 4.06 9.80
C ARG A 217 -1.33 2.71 9.12
N GLU A 218 -1.75 2.77 7.86
CA GLU A 218 -1.87 1.64 6.97
C GLU A 218 -0.60 1.49 6.12
N SER A 219 0.43 0.82 6.63
CA SER A 219 1.69 0.64 5.91
C SER A 219 2.16 -0.81 5.79
N VAL A 220 2.67 -1.16 4.62
CA VAL A 220 3.40 -2.41 4.36
C VAL A 220 4.79 -2.09 3.84
N PHE A 221 5.75 -2.97 4.08
CA PHE A 221 7.16 -2.75 3.81
C PHE A 221 7.68 -3.78 2.82
N ILE A 222 8.40 -3.33 1.79
CA ILE A 222 8.90 -4.16 0.70
C ILE A 222 10.38 -3.86 0.47
N ASP A 223 11.20 -4.90 0.23
CA ASP A 223 12.60 -4.69 -0.13
C ASP A 223 12.69 -3.98 -1.49
N PHE A 224 13.45 -2.89 -1.52
CA PHE A 224 13.82 -2.16 -2.73
C PHE A 224 14.45 -3.05 -3.81
N ALA A 225 15.20 -4.07 -3.44
CA ALA A 225 15.83 -5.00 -4.39
C ALA A 225 14.80 -5.95 -5.05
N ASP A 226 13.73 -6.29 -4.34
CA ASP A 226 12.72 -7.26 -4.80
C ASP A 226 11.51 -6.63 -5.49
N ILE A 227 11.16 -5.38 -5.17
CA ILE A 227 9.98 -4.70 -5.71
C ILE A 227 9.97 -4.61 -7.25
N THR A 228 11.15 -4.66 -7.89
CA THR A 228 11.28 -4.58 -9.36
C THR A 228 11.35 -5.94 -10.06
N LEU A 229 11.43 -7.02 -9.29
CA LEU A 229 11.46 -8.39 -9.81
C LEU A 229 10.05 -8.84 -10.22
N SER A 230 9.95 -9.96 -10.93
CA SER A 230 8.68 -10.44 -11.50
C SER A 230 7.61 -10.70 -10.43
N TRP A 231 8.01 -10.96 -9.19
CA TRP A 231 7.15 -11.20 -8.03
C TRP A 231 6.94 -9.98 -7.12
N GLY A 232 7.49 -8.80 -7.42
CA GLY A 232 7.36 -7.62 -6.54
C GLY A 232 5.90 -7.24 -6.25
N LYS A 233 4.99 -7.50 -7.20
CA LYS A 233 3.54 -7.31 -7.03
C LYS A 233 2.89 -8.36 -6.13
N SER A 234 3.41 -9.60 -6.16
CA SER A 234 2.98 -10.68 -5.28
C SER A 234 3.29 -10.35 -3.82
N ILE A 235 4.48 -9.83 -3.55
CA ILE A 235 4.86 -9.38 -2.20
C ILE A 235 3.88 -8.31 -1.70
N ILE A 236 3.54 -7.30 -2.53
CA ILE A 236 2.55 -6.28 -2.13
C ILE A 236 1.19 -6.90 -1.78
N ALA A 237 0.70 -7.85 -2.58
CA ALA A 237 -0.60 -8.48 -2.33
C ALA A 237 -0.61 -9.30 -1.02
N HIS A 238 0.47 -10.05 -0.76
CA HIS A 238 0.67 -10.81 0.47
C HIS A 238 0.70 -9.90 1.69
N GLU A 239 1.55 -8.87 1.69
CA GLU A 239 1.68 -7.99 2.85
C GLU A 239 0.44 -7.11 3.07
N LEU A 240 -0.30 -6.78 2.01
CA LEU A 240 -1.59 -6.11 2.12
C LEU A 240 -2.65 -7.02 2.76
N GLU A 241 -2.60 -8.33 2.54
CA GLU A 241 -3.48 -9.27 3.22
C GLU A 241 -3.30 -9.16 4.72
N HIS A 242 -2.06 -9.24 5.21
CA HIS A 242 -1.78 -9.13 6.64
C HIS A 242 -2.32 -7.83 7.24
N LEU A 243 -2.17 -6.70 6.53
CA LEU A 243 -2.73 -5.42 6.97
C LEU A 243 -4.26 -5.48 7.11
N LEU A 244 -4.95 -5.97 6.09
CA LEU A 244 -6.42 -6.04 6.05
C LEU A 244 -6.98 -7.07 7.04
N HIS A 245 -6.29 -8.19 7.19
CA HIS A 245 -6.62 -9.26 8.13
C HIS A 245 -6.42 -8.78 9.55
N ASN A 246 -5.26 -8.17 9.87
CA ASN A 246 -4.95 -7.68 11.21
C ASN A 246 -5.98 -6.67 11.72
N ALA A 247 -6.57 -5.86 10.83
CA ALA A 247 -7.64 -4.92 11.17
C ALA A 247 -8.95 -5.59 11.61
N GLN A 248 -9.13 -6.88 11.30
CA GLN A 248 -10.34 -7.67 11.60
C GLN A 248 -10.07 -8.73 12.68
N ASP A 249 -8.99 -9.48 12.53
CA ASP A 249 -8.54 -10.50 13.48
C ASP A 249 -7.02 -10.44 13.68
N PRO A 250 -6.52 -9.59 14.59
CA PRO A 250 -5.10 -9.49 14.87
C PRO A 250 -4.52 -10.73 15.57
N TYR A 251 -5.34 -11.68 16.02
CA TYR A 251 -4.92 -12.84 16.82
C TYR A 251 -5.07 -14.18 16.09
N GLU A 252 -5.37 -14.16 14.80
CA GLU A 252 -5.48 -15.39 14.01
C GLU A 252 -4.20 -16.23 14.12
N ASN A 253 -4.35 -17.55 14.05
CA ASN A 253 -3.24 -18.48 14.01
C ASN A 253 -2.32 -18.15 12.85
N LEU A 254 -1.01 -18.09 13.12
CA LEU A 254 0.01 -17.73 12.12
C LEU A 254 -0.12 -18.50 10.81
N TRP A 255 -0.40 -19.80 10.86
CA TRP A 255 -0.51 -20.61 9.65
C TRP A 255 -1.77 -20.31 8.82
N ILE A 256 -2.86 -19.83 9.44
CA ILE A 256 -4.07 -19.39 8.73
C ILE A 256 -3.82 -18.03 8.08
N ASP A 257 -3.21 -17.11 8.83
CA ASP A 257 -2.86 -15.76 8.40
C ASP A 257 -1.92 -15.79 7.18
N GLU A 258 -0.77 -16.48 7.29
CA GLU A 258 0.18 -16.66 6.19
C GLU A 258 -0.41 -17.43 5.01
N GLY A 259 -1.23 -18.46 5.28
CA GLY A 259 -1.93 -19.19 4.24
C GLY A 259 -2.92 -18.31 3.46
N ASN A 260 -3.62 -17.41 4.14
CA ASN A 260 -4.50 -16.44 3.50
C ASN A 260 -3.71 -15.38 2.71
N ALA A 261 -2.55 -14.96 3.21
CA ALA A 261 -1.66 -14.06 2.50
C ALA A 261 -1.12 -14.65 1.19
N ASP A 262 -0.81 -15.94 1.15
CA ASP A 262 -0.52 -16.64 -0.11
C ASP A 262 -1.76 -16.75 -1.02
N VAL A 263 -2.94 -17.00 -0.46
CA VAL A 263 -4.21 -16.99 -1.23
C VAL A 263 -4.46 -15.61 -1.84
N ALA A 264 -4.07 -14.52 -1.19
CA ALA A 264 -4.17 -13.17 -1.75
C ALA A 264 -3.35 -13.01 -3.05
N ILE A 265 -2.15 -13.59 -3.10
CA ILE A 265 -1.32 -13.63 -4.31
C ILE A 265 -2.07 -14.38 -5.42
N TYR A 266 -2.62 -15.56 -5.10
CA TYR A 266 -3.42 -16.35 -6.03
C TYR A 266 -4.64 -15.59 -6.57
N LEU A 267 -5.38 -14.93 -5.69
CA LEU A 267 -6.56 -14.16 -6.09
C LEU A 267 -6.20 -12.99 -7.01
N CYS A 268 -5.04 -12.37 -6.81
CA CYS A 268 -4.58 -11.27 -7.63
C CYS A 268 -4.03 -11.71 -9.00
N PHE A 269 -3.23 -12.78 -9.03
CA PHE A 269 -2.40 -13.10 -10.20
C PHE A 269 -2.61 -14.51 -10.76
N GLY A 270 -3.45 -15.32 -10.11
CA GLY A 270 -3.71 -16.71 -10.47
C GLY A 270 -2.60 -17.65 -10.03
N ALA A 271 -2.86 -18.95 -10.18
CA ALA A 271 -1.84 -19.99 -10.11
C ALA A 271 -1.50 -20.49 -11.51
N ASP A 272 -0.31 -21.08 -11.67
CA ASP A 272 -0.08 -21.96 -12.81
C ASP A 272 -1.10 -23.12 -12.81
N SER A 273 -1.41 -23.60 -14.02
CA SER A 273 -2.30 -24.71 -14.35
C SER A 273 -2.13 -25.96 -13.48
N THR A 274 -0.91 -26.23 -13.00
CA THR A 274 -0.59 -27.35 -12.11
C THR A 274 -1.16 -27.16 -10.70
N LEU A 275 -1.05 -25.94 -10.16
CA LEU A 275 -1.54 -25.63 -8.82
C LEU A 275 -3.07 -25.42 -8.81
N VAL A 276 -3.66 -24.92 -9.91
CA VAL A 276 -5.12 -24.95 -10.10
C VAL A 276 -5.65 -26.39 -10.07
N SER A 277 -4.95 -27.34 -10.69
CA SER A 277 -5.31 -28.78 -10.64
C SER A 277 -5.25 -29.34 -9.21
N HIS A 278 -4.23 -28.99 -8.43
CA HIS A 278 -4.10 -29.43 -7.04
C HIS A 278 -5.12 -28.76 -6.10
N LEU A 279 -5.41 -27.47 -6.30
CA LEU A 279 -6.41 -26.73 -5.51
C LEU A 279 -7.83 -27.22 -5.81
N ASN A 280 -8.12 -27.57 -7.08
CA ASN A 280 -9.39 -28.19 -7.44
C ASN A 280 -9.54 -29.58 -6.81
N GLN A 281 -8.49 -30.40 -6.81
CA GLN A 281 -8.50 -31.68 -6.09
C GLN A 281 -8.69 -31.50 -4.57
N TRP A 282 -8.11 -30.46 -3.98
CA TRP A 282 -8.30 -30.12 -2.57
C TRP A 282 -9.73 -29.63 -2.28
N THR A 283 -10.29 -28.78 -3.14
CA THR A 283 -11.66 -28.25 -3.00
C THR A 283 -12.70 -29.36 -3.19
N GLU A 284 -12.46 -30.29 -4.11
CA GLU A 284 -13.30 -31.45 -4.37
C GLU A 284 -13.23 -32.53 -3.28
N SER A 285 -12.24 -32.48 -2.38
CA SER A 285 -12.06 -33.47 -1.30
C SER A 285 -11.39 -32.87 -0.06
N SER A 286 -11.97 -31.75 0.42
CA SER A 286 -11.42 -30.98 1.57
C SER A 286 -11.40 -31.77 2.89
N GLU A 287 -12.20 -32.83 3.00
CA GLU A 287 -12.21 -33.76 4.14
C GLU A 287 -10.99 -34.68 4.27
N LEU A 288 -10.15 -34.76 3.24
CA LEU A 288 -8.89 -35.53 3.28
C LEU A 288 -7.69 -34.70 3.73
N SER A 289 -7.84 -33.39 3.89
CA SER A 289 -6.74 -32.45 4.12
C SER A 289 -7.03 -31.55 5.32
N VAL A 290 -5.99 -31.20 6.08
CA VAL A 290 -5.97 -30.35 7.30
C VAL A 290 -5.89 -31.09 8.66
N ARG A 291 -5.88 -32.43 8.75
CA ARG A 291 -5.59 -33.09 10.07
C ARG A 291 -4.57 -34.22 10.15
N TRP A 292 -4.06 -34.79 9.07
CA TRP A 292 -3.14 -35.94 9.21
C TRP A 292 -2.05 -35.92 8.15
N TRP A 293 -0.93 -35.27 8.49
CA TRP A 293 0.36 -35.57 7.90
C TRP A 293 1.03 -36.64 8.77
N ASN A 294 1.13 -37.84 8.23
CA ASN A 294 2.13 -38.85 8.58
C ASN A 294 2.48 -39.60 7.29
#